data_AF-A0A2N6CCA3-F1
#
_entry.id   AF-A0A2N6CCA3-F1
#
_cell.length_a   1.000
_cell.length_b   1.000
_cell.length_c   1.000
_cell.angle_alpha   90.00
_cell.angle_beta   90.00
_cell.angle_gamma   90.00
#
_symmetry.space_group_name_H-M   'P 1'
#
loop_
_entity.id
_entity.type
_entity.pdbx_description
1 polymer ?
#
loop_
_entity_poly.entity_id
_entity_poly.type
_entity_poly.pdbx_seq_one_letter_code
_entity_poly.pdbx_strand_id
1 'polypeptide(L)'
;MIHKNKTSLLLAALVAAAFSTAGVSEAGKPTVGGPCQKCHTAEAGAVRGNLGKVSPEFSTLQVKAGKIVWIVKYDDKTRVIDGDKTSGAESIKDLPKNKEILVSFSGDESKPLATEVAVKQPYKVPEEQKISNDEVVKLVSMGPKKGEYTLIDARPTGAFLGGHIPTAISLPFDSFEENCSIVLPQDKDRLLVFYCGGPT
;
A
#
# COMPACT_ATOMS: atom_id res chain seq x y z
N MET A 1 -60.66 -4.32 65.91
CA MET A 1 -59.67 -3.84 66.89
C MET A 1 -58.28 -4.09 66.32
N ILE A 2 -57.56 -3.05 65.92
CA ILE A 2 -56.40 -2.49 66.66
C ILE A 2 -55.14 -3.39 66.58
N HIS A 3 -54.24 -3.01 65.66
CA HIS A 3 -52.80 -2.75 65.85
C HIS A 3 -51.86 -3.83 66.45
N LYS A 4 -50.82 -4.19 65.67
CA LYS A 4 -49.35 -4.06 65.96
C LYS A 4 -48.57 -5.00 65.01
N ASN A 5 -47.79 -4.55 64.03
CA ASN A 5 -46.54 -3.78 64.03
C ASN A 5 -45.28 -4.63 64.31
N LYS A 6 -44.21 -4.36 63.52
CA LYS A 6 -42.79 -4.80 63.63
C LYS A 6 -42.51 -6.21 63.07
N THR A 7 -41.46 -6.51 62.28
CA THR A 7 -40.11 -5.94 62.10
C THR A 7 -39.51 -6.70 60.91
N SER A 8 -39.06 -6.01 59.85
CA SER A 8 -37.65 -5.86 59.48
C SER A 8 -36.91 -7.16 59.08
N LEU A 9 -36.70 -7.36 57.78
CA LEU A 9 -35.43 -7.86 57.24
C LEU A 9 -35.33 -7.45 55.75
N LEU A 10 -34.68 -6.32 55.50
CA LEU A 10 -34.24 -5.92 54.16
C LEU A 10 -33.06 -6.82 53.76
N LEU A 11 -33.30 -7.73 52.83
CA LEU A 11 -32.24 -8.48 52.15
C LEU A 11 -31.71 -7.61 51.01
N ALA A 12 -30.65 -6.84 51.26
CA ALA A 12 -29.92 -6.12 50.22
C ALA A 12 -29.13 -7.13 49.39
N ALA A 13 -29.64 -7.48 48.21
CA ALA A 13 -28.89 -8.25 47.23
C ALA A 13 -27.84 -7.33 46.58
N LEU A 14 -26.58 -7.50 46.97
CA LEU A 14 -25.43 -6.89 46.32
C LEU A 14 -25.24 -7.56 44.95
N VAL A 15 -25.78 -6.95 43.90
CA VAL A 15 -25.42 -7.28 42.52
C VAL A 15 -24.04 -6.67 42.26
N ALA A 16 -23.00 -7.50 42.35
CA ALA A 16 -21.68 -7.14 41.86
C ALA A 16 -21.74 -7.04 40.33
N ALA A 17 -21.93 -5.82 39.83
CA ALA A 17 -21.74 -5.53 38.42
C ALA A 17 -20.24 -5.68 38.11
N ALA A 18 -19.86 -6.82 37.57
CA ALA A 18 -18.56 -7.01 36.95
C ALA A 18 -18.50 -6.07 35.73
N PHE A 19 -17.93 -4.88 35.93
CA PHE A 19 -17.46 -4.06 34.82
C PHE A 19 -16.31 -4.81 34.17
N SER A 20 -16.63 -5.60 33.14
CA SER A 20 -15.66 -6.05 32.16
C SER A 20 -15.04 -4.80 31.55
N THR A 21 -13.83 -4.44 31.99
CA THR A 21 -12.97 -3.53 31.25
C THR A 21 -12.64 -4.22 29.94
N ALA A 22 -13.48 -4.05 28.93
CA ALA A 22 -13.08 -4.28 27.55
C ALA A 22 -11.87 -3.37 27.34
N GLY A 23 -10.68 -3.97 27.36
CA GLY A 23 -9.44 -3.28 27.06
C GLY A 23 -9.63 -2.58 25.73
N VAL A 24 -9.45 -1.26 25.72
CA VAL A 24 -9.32 -0.51 24.48
C VAL A 24 -8.17 -1.19 23.74
N SER A 25 -8.48 -1.85 22.62
CA SER A 25 -7.47 -2.27 21.66
C SER A 25 -6.69 -1.02 21.31
N GLU A 26 -5.48 -0.92 21.84
CA GLU A 26 -4.55 0.12 21.48
C GLU A 26 -4.22 -0.16 20.01
N ALA A 27 -4.90 0.57 19.12
CA ALA A 27 -4.63 0.48 17.70
C ALA A 27 -3.17 0.85 17.51
N GLY A 28 -2.34 -0.13 17.12
CA GLY A 28 -0.92 0.05 16.86
C GLY A 28 -0.69 1.18 15.85
N LYS A 29 0.55 1.69 15.83
CA LYS A 29 0.95 2.75 14.89
C LYS A 29 0.63 2.29 13.46
N PRO A 30 0.07 3.17 12.60
CA PRO A 30 -0.18 2.83 11.20
C PRO A 30 1.11 2.36 10.51
N THR A 31 1.09 1.13 10.01
CA THR A 31 2.25 0.50 9.36
C THR A 31 2.27 0.69 7.85
N VAL A 32 1.17 1.14 7.21
CA VAL A 32 1.11 1.37 5.76
C VAL A 32 0.69 2.81 5.50
N GLY A 33 1.55 3.55 4.78
CA GLY A 33 1.30 4.94 4.40
C GLY A 33 0.16 5.09 3.39
N GLY A 34 -0.49 6.26 3.38
CA GLY A 34 -1.71 6.50 2.60
C GLY A 34 -1.67 6.06 1.14
N PRO A 35 -0.66 6.47 0.33
CA PRO A 35 -0.54 5.99 -1.05
C PRO A 35 -0.33 4.47 -1.17
N CYS A 36 0.38 3.86 -0.21
CA CYS A 36 0.67 2.43 -0.19
C CYS A 36 -0.56 1.58 0.16
N GLN A 37 -1.53 2.12 0.89
CA GLN A 37 -2.77 1.41 1.29
C GLN A 37 -3.64 1.02 0.09
N LYS A 38 -3.42 1.63 -1.07
CA LYS A 38 -4.14 1.28 -2.31
C LYS A 38 -3.76 -0.09 -2.87
N CYS A 39 -2.56 -0.59 -2.54
CA CYS A 39 -2.03 -1.84 -3.10
C CYS A 39 -1.50 -2.80 -2.03
N HIS A 40 -1.36 -2.36 -0.78
CA HIS A 40 -0.76 -3.15 0.28
C HIS A 40 -1.61 -3.10 1.55
N THR A 41 -1.80 -4.27 2.16
CA THR A 41 -2.38 -4.42 3.50
C THR A 41 -1.30 -4.33 4.57
N ALA A 42 -1.71 -4.06 5.81
CA ALA A 42 -0.78 -4.07 6.94
C ALA A 42 -0.23 -5.47 7.19
N GLU A 43 1.07 -5.56 7.40
CA GLU A 43 1.81 -6.79 7.69
C GLU A 43 2.50 -6.62 9.06
N ALA A 44 2.45 -7.66 9.90
CA ALA A 44 3.13 -7.62 11.20
C ALA A 44 4.65 -7.55 11.01
N GLY A 45 5.33 -6.71 11.79
CA GLY A 45 6.78 -6.53 11.68
C GLY A 45 7.23 -5.83 10.40
N ALA A 46 6.34 -5.09 9.75
CA ALA A 46 6.65 -4.34 8.53
C ALA A 46 6.08 -2.93 8.60
N VAL A 47 6.80 -1.96 8.03
CA VAL A 47 6.28 -0.61 7.77
C VAL A 47 6.56 -0.21 6.32
N ARG A 48 5.52 0.24 5.62
CA ARG A 48 5.55 0.73 4.23
C ARG A 48 5.20 2.19 4.19
N GLY A 49 6.00 2.99 3.48
CA GLY A 49 5.75 4.42 3.33
C GLY A 49 6.90 5.12 2.62
N ASN A 50 6.86 6.45 2.59
CA ASN A 50 7.94 7.22 1.96
C ASN A 50 9.13 7.33 2.91
N LEU A 51 10.33 7.12 2.38
CA LEU A 51 11.57 7.35 3.11
C LEU A 51 11.69 8.82 3.51
N GLY A 52 11.86 9.05 4.81
CA GLY A 52 12.22 10.34 5.39
C GLY A 52 13.73 10.55 5.42
N LYS A 53 14.26 10.90 6.59
CA LYS A 53 15.71 11.07 6.81
C LYS A 53 16.36 9.73 7.20
N VAL A 54 17.52 9.44 6.60
CA VAL A 54 18.49 8.46 7.12
C VAL A 54 19.54 9.22 7.93
N SER A 55 19.81 8.74 9.15
CA SER A 55 20.76 9.35 10.08
C SER A 55 21.82 8.33 10.52
N PRO A 56 22.97 8.29 9.81
CA PRO A 56 24.06 7.36 10.13
C PRO A 56 24.59 7.48 11.55
N GLU A 57 24.69 8.69 12.07
CA GLU A 57 25.22 8.95 13.41
C GLU A 57 24.36 8.39 14.55
N PHE A 58 23.06 8.17 14.28
CA PHE A 58 22.14 7.56 15.24
C PHE A 58 21.70 6.16 14.82
N SER A 59 22.22 5.64 13.70
CA SER A 59 21.77 4.42 13.03
C SER A 59 20.24 4.32 12.96
N THR A 60 19.60 5.39 12.47
CA THR A 60 18.13 5.44 12.32
C THR A 60 17.72 5.83 10.91
N LEU A 61 16.59 5.29 10.45
CA LEU A 61 15.90 5.71 9.24
C LEU A 61 14.45 6.08 9.58
N GLN A 62 13.90 7.04 8.84
CA GLN A 62 12.50 7.44 9.01
C GLN A 62 11.61 6.88 7.91
N VAL A 63 10.44 6.37 8.27
CA VAL A 63 9.41 5.95 7.31
C VAL A 63 8.12 6.73 7.57
N LYS A 64 7.66 7.48 6.58
CA LYS A 64 6.41 8.25 6.66
C LYS A 64 5.23 7.34 6.31
N ALA A 65 4.55 6.80 7.33
CA ALA A 65 3.35 5.99 7.19
C ALA A 65 2.11 6.85 7.48
N GLY A 66 1.63 7.56 6.47
CA GLY A 66 0.49 8.47 6.61
C GLY A 66 0.87 9.72 7.39
N LYS A 67 0.18 10.00 8.49
CA LYS A 67 0.50 11.13 9.39
C LYS A 67 1.58 10.80 10.41
N ILE A 68 2.01 9.53 10.51
CA ILE A 68 2.99 9.06 11.48
C ILE A 68 4.35 8.89 10.81
N VAL A 69 5.39 9.31 11.52
CA VAL A 69 6.78 9.06 11.15
C VAL A 69 7.31 7.97 12.06
N TRP A 70 7.61 6.81 11.47
CA TRP A 70 8.35 5.75 12.14
C TRP A 70 9.82 6.12 12.19
N ILE A 71 10.45 5.89 13.34
CA ILE A 71 11.90 5.96 13.50
C ILE A 71 12.35 4.52 13.73
N VAL A 72 13.04 3.95 12.75
CA VAL A 72 13.49 2.56 12.78
C VAL A 72 15.00 2.53 12.95
N LYS A 73 15.49 1.77 13.92
CA LYS A 73 16.93 1.53 14.12
C LYS A 73 17.41 0.57 13.04
N TYR A 74 18.65 0.72 12.61
CA TYR A 74 19.32 -0.25 11.75
C TYR A 74 20.73 -0.52 12.27
N ASP A 75 21.33 -1.62 11.84
CA ASP A 75 22.71 -1.98 12.17
C ASP A 75 23.41 -2.59 10.95
N ASP A 76 24.62 -3.09 11.15
CA ASP A 76 25.43 -3.69 10.09
C ASP A 76 24.84 -5.01 9.55
N LYS A 77 23.81 -5.57 10.21
CA LYS A 77 23.10 -6.78 9.77
C LYS A 77 21.84 -6.45 8.97
N THR A 78 21.37 -5.21 9.01
CA THR A 78 20.24 -4.75 8.19
C THR A 78 20.60 -4.85 6.72
N ARG A 79 19.82 -5.60 5.95
CA ARG A 79 20.04 -5.77 4.51
C ARG A 79 19.25 -4.74 3.72
N VAL A 80 19.89 -4.09 2.75
CA VAL A 80 19.14 -3.45 1.66
C VAL A 80 18.92 -4.50 0.60
N ILE A 81 17.65 -4.79 0.31
CA ILE A 81 17.29 -5.73 -0.74
C ILE A 81 16.67 -4.96 -1.90
N ASP A 82 16.83 -5.50 -3.09
CA ASP A 82 16.05 -5.07 -4.24
C ASP A 82 14.58 -5.30 -3.89
N GLY A 83 13.76 -4.25 -3.97
CA GLY A 83 12.31 -4.44 -4.07
C GLY A 83 11.97 -5.20 -5.35
N ASP A 84 10.70 -5.61 -5.53
CA ASP A 84 10.24 -6.41 -6.67
C ASP A 84 10.90 -6.00 -8.01
N LYS A 85 11.95 -6.76 -8.36
CA LYS A 85 12.72 -6.76 -9.61
C LYS A 85 13.37 -5.41 -10.03
N THR A 86 14.70 -5.36 -9.85
CA THR A 86 15.75 -4.54 -10.51
C THR A 86 16.20 -3.19 -9.90
N SER A 87 17.50 -3.15 -9.56
CA SER A 87 18.40 -2.04 -9.12
C SER A 87 18.07 -1.31 -7.81
N GLY A 88 18.35 -1.93 -6.66
CA GLY A 88 18.31 -1.32 -5.34
C GLY A 88 19.47 -0.35 -5.04
N ALA A 89 19.41 0.27 -3.87
CA ALA A 89 20.53 1.03 -3.30
C ALA A 89 21.57 0.07 -2.72
N GLU A 90 22.85 0.37 -2.86
CA GLU A 90 23.95 -0.49 -2.36
C GLU A 90 24.02 -0.52 -0.83
N SER A 91 23.59 0.56 -0.17
CA SER A 91 23.57 0.66 1.29
C SER A 91 22.41 1.52 1.79
N ILE A 92 22.15 1.44 3.10
CA ILE A 92 21.12 2.26 3.78
C ILE A 92 21.40 3.76 3.61
N LYS A 93 22.67 4.15 3.47
CA LYS A 93 23.08 5.56 3.32
C LYS A 93 22.72 6.12 1.94
N ASP A 94 22.63 5.24 0.94
CA ASP A 94 22.39 5.58 -0.46
C ASP A 94 20.91 5.51 -0.84
N LEU A 95 20.04 5.28 0.16
CA LEU A 95 18.60 5.18 -0.07
C LEU A 95 18.04 6.51 -0.62
N PRO A 96 17.26 6.46 -1.71
CA PRO A 96 16.74 7.65 -2.35
C PRO A 96 15.65 8.32 -1.50
N LYS A 97 15.83 9.61 -1.21
CA LYS A 97 14.89 10.40 -0.39
C LYS A 97 13.49 10.42 -1.01
N ASN A 98 12.47 10.39 -0.15
CA ASN A 98 11.04 10.44 -0.50
C ASN A 98 10.55 9.28 -1.40
N LYS A 99 11.36 8.26 -1.69
CA LYS A 99 10.90 7.05 -2.37
C LYS A 99 10.12 6.14 -1.44
N GLU A 100 9.16 5.41 -1.99
CA GLU A 100 8.41 4.38 -1.30
C GLU A 100 9.35 3.23 -0.92
N ILE A 101 9.33 2.87 0.35
CA ILE A 101 10.11 1.77 0.91
C ILE A 101 9.23 0.85 1.74
N LEU A 102 9.63 -0.41 1.83
CA LEU A 102 9.21 -1.37 2.83
C LEU A 102 10.39 -1.58 3.78
N VAL A 103 10.12 -1.50 5.08
CA VAL A 103 11.07 -1.87 6.12
C VAL A 103 10.48 -3.02 6.92
N SER A 104 11.09 -4.18 6.78
CA SER A 104 10.86 -5.32 7.67
C SER A 104 11.68 -5.11 8.94
N PHE A 105 11.09 -5.34 10.11
CA PHE A 105 11.74 -5.11 11.39
C PHE A 105 11.45 -6.22 12.40
N SER A 106 12.36 -6.36 13.35
CA SER A 106 12.18 -7.15 14.57
C SER A 106 11.96 -6.23 15.79
N GLY A 107 11.45 -6.79 16.89
CA GLY A 107 11.07 -6.02 18.08
C GLY A 107 9.64 -5.49 18.00
N ASP A 108 9.34 -4.46 18.80
CA ASP A 108 8.04 -3.81 18.88
C ASP A 108 8.04 -2.44 18.21
N GLU A 109 6.86 -1.82 18.08
CA GLU A 109 6.68 -0.51 17.45
C GLU A 109 7.36 0.66 18.18
N SER A 110 7.79 0.47 19.43
CA SER A 110 8.51 1.46 20.22
C SER A 110 10.02 1.42 19.94
N LYS A 111 10.57 0.25 19.64
CA LYS A 111 11.99 0.01 19.35
C LYS A 111 12.20 -0.92 18.16
N PRO A 112 11.70 -0.58 16.96
CA PRO A 112 11.86 -1.46 15.80
C PRO A 112 13.31 -1.45 15.30
N LEU A 113 13.86 -2.65 15.07
CA LEU A 113 15.17 -2.87 14.46
C LEU A 113 15.00 -3.45 13.05
N ALA A 114 15.38 -2.70 12.03
CA ALA A 114 15.28 -3.09 10.64
C ALA A 114 16.10 -4.36 10.36
N THR A 115 15.45 -5.35 9.78
CA THR A 115 16.10 -6.55 9.25
C THR A 115 16.35 -6.41 7.75
N GLU A 116 15.38 -5.84 7.04
CA GLU A 116 15.45 -5.62 5.60
C GLU A 116 14.82 -4.27 5.24
N VAL A 117 15.42 -3.59 4.27
CA VAL A 117 14.87 -2.38 3.64
C VAL A 117 14.78 -2.62 2.14
N ALA A 118 13.57 -2.62 1.61
CA ALA A 118 13.30 -2.72 0.18
C ALA A 118 12.84 -1.38 -0.36
N VAL A 119 13.44 -0.93 -1.46
CA VAL A 119 13.03 0.30 -2.16
C VAL A 119 12.15 -0.08 -3.34
N LYS A 120 11.00 0.60 -3.50
CA LYS A 120 10.17 0.43 -4.70
C LYS A 120 10.94 0.95 -5.91
N GLN A 121 11.24 0.05 -6.83
CA GLN A 121 11.98 0.39 -8.04
C GLN A 121 11.04 0.71 -9.21
N PRO A 122 11.46 1.61 -10.12
CA PRO A 122 10.75 1.80 -11.37
C PRO A 122 10.89 0.51 -12.19
N TYR A 123 9.76 -0.11 -12.52
CA TYR A 123 9.78 -1.29 -13.37
C TYR A 123 10.25 -0.92 -14.77
N LYS A 124 11.37 -1.52 -15.22
CA LYS A 124 11.86 -1.35 -16.59
C LYS A 124 11.11 -2.33 -17.50
N VAL A 125 10.19 -1.79 -18.30
CA VAL A 125 9.51 -2.56 -19.34
C VAL A 125 10.55 -3.00 -20.39
N PRO A 126 10.62 -4.31 -20.75
CA PRO A 126 11.47 -4.79 -21.83
C PRO A 126 11.19 -4.04 -23.14
N GLU A 127 12.21 -3.73 -23.93
CA GLU A 127 12.04 -2.91 -25.14
C GLU A 127 11.10 -3.58 -26.15
N GLU A 128 11.10 -4.91 -26.21
CA GLU A 128 10.22 -5.73 -27.05
C GLU A 128 8.74 -5.69 -26.63
N GLN A 129 8.44 -5.22 -25.41
CA GLN A 129 7.08 -5.03 -24.90
C GLN A 129 6.62 -3.56 -24.99
N LYS A 130 7.45 -2.66 -25.51
CA LYS A 130 7.08 -1.27 -25.71
C LYS A 130 6.48 -1.07 -27.09
N ILE A 131 5.49 -0.20 -27.12
CA ILE A 131 4.90 0.34 -28.35
C ILE A 131 5.15 1.84 -28.37
N SER A 132 5.47 2.38 -29.54
CA SER A 132 5.71 3.82 -29.70
C SER A 132 4.42 4.62 -29.69
N ASN A 133 4.50 5.92 -29.39
CA ASN A 133 3.34 6.81 -29.45
C ASN A 133 2.71 6.85 -30.85
N ASP A 134 3.53 6.84 -31.90
CA ASP A 134 3.05 6.89 -33.29
C ASP A 134 2.27 5.62 -33.68
N GLU A 135 2.70 4.46 -33.19
CA GLU A 135 1.98 3.20 -33.38
C GLU A 135 0.64 3.22 -32.64
N VAL A 136 0.59 3.75 -31.42
CA VAL A 136 -0.67 3.92 -30.68
C VAL A 136 -1.61 4.87 -31.44
N VAL A 137 -1.11 5.99 -31.96
CA VAL A 137 -1.91 6.92 -32.78
C VAL A 137 -2.48 6.23 -34.01
N LYS A 138 -1.68 5.38 -34.68
CA LYS A 138 -2.13 4.58 -35.83
C LYS A 138 -3.22 3.59 -35.43
N LEU A 139 -3.06 2.86 -34.34
CA LEU A 139 -4.06 1.93 -33.81
C LEU A 139 -5.38 2.65 -33.50
N VAL A 140 -5.31 3.75 -32.75
CA VAL A 140 -6.47 4.58 -32.39
C VAL A 140 -7.19 5.11 -33.63
N SER A 141 -6.45 5.54 -34.65
CA SER A 141 -7.03 6.03 -35.91
C SER A 141 -7.76 4.94 -36.72
N MET A 142 -7.35 3.67 -36.59
CA MET A 142 -8.04 2.53 -37.20
C MET A 142 -9.26 2.07 -36.38
N GLY A 143 -9.25 2.34 -35.07
CA GLY A 143 -10.24 1.88 -34.11
C GLY A 143 -10.03 0.42 -33.68
N PRO A 144 -10.58 0.00 -32.50
CA PRO A 144 -10.22 -1.27 -31.86
C PRO A 144 -10.48 -2.49 -32.74
N LYS A 145 -11.64 -2.55 -33.41
CA LYS A 145 -12.01 -3.71 -34.22
C LYS A 145 -11.06 -3.95 -35.38
N LYS A 146 -10.72 -2.91 -36.14
CA LYS A 146 -9.86 -3.01 -37.33
C LYS A 146 -8.38 -3.10 -36.98
N GLY A 147 -7.93 -2.37 -35.95
CA GLY A 147 -6.54 -2.40 -35.50
C GLY A 147 -6.20 -3.59 -34.60
N GLU A 148 -7.17 -4.46 -34.35
CA GLU A 148 -7.08 -5.64 -33.53
C GLU A 148 -6.41 -5.49 -32.14
N TYR A 149 -6.67 -4.38 -31.45
CA TYR A 149 -6.07 -4.06 -30.14
C TYR A 149 -7.11 -3.70 -29.06
N THR A 150 -6.70 -3.81 -27.80
CA THR A 150 -7.38 -3.23 -26.65
C THR A 150 -6.42 -2.23 -25.99
N LEU A 151 -6.87 -0.98 -25.83
CA LEU A 151 -6.09 0.05 -25.14
C LEU A 151 -6.59 0.19 -23.71
N ILE A 152 -5.69 0.06 -22.74
CA ILE A 152 -5.97 0.06 -21.32
C ILE A 152 -5.27 1.24 -20.64
N ASP A 153 -6.05 2.08 -19.96
CA ASP A 153 -5.54 3.12 -19.07
C ASP A 153 -5.40 2.57 -17.64
N ALA A 154 -4.17 2.40 -17.19
CA ALA A 154 -3.85 1.88 -15.85
C ALA A 154 -3.76 2.98 -14.76
N ARG A 155 -4.02 4.25 -15.12
CA ARG A 155 -4.00 5.37 -14.18
C ARG A 155 -5.20 5.32 -13.21
N PRO A 156 -5.16 6.05 -12.08
CA PRO A 156 -6.31 6.18 -11.20
C PRO A 156 -7.55 6.69 -11.94
N THR A 157 -8.74 6.23 -11.54
CA THR A 157 -10.02 6.56 -12.20
C THR A 157 -10.22 8.05 -12.44
N GLY A 158 -9.84 8.91 -11.47
CA GLY A 158 -9.95 10.36 -11.63
C GLY A 158 -9.13 10.92 -12.80
N ALA A 159 -7.96 10.35 -13.09
CA ALA A 159 -7.13 10.76 -14.22
C ALA A 159 -7.77 10.35 -15.57
N PHE A 160 -8.36 9.14 -15.62
CA PHE A 160 -9.11 8.69 -16.80
C PHE A 160 -10.32 9.61 -17.06
N LEU A 161 -11.11 9.92 -16.03
CA LEU A 161 -12.28 10.80 -16.13
C LEU A 161 -11.91 12.24 -16.51
N GLY A 162 -10.75 12.72 -16.08
CA GLY A 162 -10.23 14.05 -16.45
C GLY A 162 -9.76 14.15 -17.91
N GLY A 163 -9.59 13.01 -18.59
CA GLY A 163 -9.19 12.93 -19.99
C GLY A 163 -8.31 11.71 -20.25
N HIS A 164 -8.61 10.99 -21.33
CA HIS A 164 -7.93 9.77 -21.72
C HIS A 164 -7.78 9.66 -23.24
N ILE A 165 -6.88 8.78 -23.68
CA ILE A 165 -6.69 8.50 -25.11
C ILE A 165 -8.00 7.90 -25.66
N PRO A 166 -8.52 8.35 -26.81
CA PRO A 166 -9.71 7.76 -27.41
C PRO A 166 -9.58 6.25 -27.54
N THR A 167 -10.70 5.53 -27.39
CA THR A 167 -10.80 4.06 -27.40
C THR A 167 -10.27 3.34 -26.16
N ALA A 168 -9.63 4.04 -25.21
CA ALA A 168 -9.12 3.44 -23.99
C ALA A 168 -10.24 2.98 -23.04
N ILE A 169 -10.00 1.85 -22.36
CA ILE A 169 -10.81 1.34 -21.27
C ILE A 169 -10.04 1.55 -19.96
N SER A 170 -10.72 2.01 -18.92
CA SER A 170 -10.10 2.19 -17.60
C SER A 170 -9.93 0.83 -16.91
N LEU A 171 -8.69 0.51 -16.50
CA LEU A 171 -8.38 -0.60 -15.59
C LEU A 171 -7.27 -0.13 -14.64
N PRO A 172 -7.61 0.68 -13.62
CA PRO A 172 -6.63 1.22 -12.68
C PRO A 172 -5.84 0.11 -11.98
N PHE A 173 -4.53 0.32 -11.83
CA PHE A 173 -3.63 -0.69 -11.25
C PHE A 173 -4.04 -1.15 -9.84
N ASP A 174 -4.55 -0.24 -9.01
CA ASP A 174 -5.03 -0.54 -7.65
C ASP A 174 -6.28 -1.42 -7.59
N SER A 175 -6.97 -1.59 -8.72
CA SER A 175 -8.15 -2.45 -8.86
C SER A 175 -7.98 -3.55 -9.91
N PHE A 176 -6.75 -3.80 -10.35
CA PHE A 176 -6.47 -4.74 -11.43
C PHE A 176 -6.94 -6.15 -11.11
N GLU A 177 -6.58 -6.69 -9.94
CA GLU A 177 -6.95 -8.05 -9.53
C GLU A 177 -8.47 -8.26 -9.50
N GLU A 178 -9.22 -7.24 -9.11
CA GLU A 178 -10.68 -7.29 -8.99
C GLU A 178 -11.38 -7.22 -10.36
N ASN A 179 -10.82 -6.43 -11.29
CA ASN A 179 -11.52 -6.05 -12.51
C ASN A 179 -10.95 -6.68 -13.79
N CYS A 180 -9.74 -7.25 -13.76
CA CYS A 180 -9.06 -7.73 -14.96
C CYS A 180 -9.85 -8.80 -15.70
N SER A 181 -10.52 -9.71 -14.98
CA SER A 181 -11.34 -10.78 -15.58
C SER A 181 -12.58 -10.28 -16.32
N ILE A 182 -13.06 -9.09 -15.97
CA ILE A 182 -14.25 -8.45 -16.55
C ILE A 182 -13.86 -7.55 -17.72
N VAL A 183 -12.73 -6.83 -17.58
CA VAL A 183 -12.29 -5.80 -18.52
C VAL A 183 -11.44 -6.37 -19.65
N LEU A 184 -10.58 -7.35 -19.37
CA LEU A 184 -9.69 -7.91 -20.39
C LEU A 184 -10.46 -8.81 -21.37
N PRO A 185 -10.08 -8.79 -22.67
CA PRO A 185 -10.69 -9.64 -23.67
C PRO A 185 -10.44 -11.13 -23.36
N GLN A 186 -11.42 -11.96 -23.70
CA GLN A 186 -11.28 -13.42 -23.59
C GLN A 186 -10.31 -14.00 -24.63
N ASP A 187 -10.18 -13.30 -25.77
CA ASP A 187 -9.22 -13.61 -26.82
C ASP A 187 -7.79 -13.29 -26.33
N LYS A 188 -6.96 -14.33 -26.23
CA LYS A 188 -5.57 -14.25 -25.75
C LYS A 188 -4.59 -13.83 -26.82
N ASP A 189 -4.98 -13.87 -28.10
CA ASP A 189 -4.15 -13.42 -29.22
C ASP A 189 -4.34 -11.91 -29.48
N ARG A 190 -5.30 -11.29 -28.79
CA ARG A 190 -5.58 -9.86 -28.86
C ARG A 190 -4.41 -9.04 -28.36
N LEU A 191 -3.96 -8.06 -29.15
CA LEU A 191 -2.94 -7.10 -28.69
C LEU A 191 -3.49 -6.27 -27.53
N LEU A 192 -2.82 -6.32 -26.38
CA LEU A 192 -3.10 -5.46 -25.23
C LEU A 192 -2.06 -4.33 -25.18
N VAL A 193 -2.53 -3.09 -25.18
CA VAL A 193 -1.69 -1.91 -25.02
C VAL A 193 -2.05 -1.25 -23.70
N PHE A 194 -1.16 -1.31 -22.72
CA PHE A 194 -1.31 -0.60 -21.45
C PHE A 194 -0.56 0.73 -21.48
N TYR A 195 -1.16 1.77 -20.91
CA TYR A 195 -0.46 3.02 -20.61
C TYR A 195 -0.74 3.48 -19.19
N CYS A 196 0.21 4.23 -18.63
CA CYS A 196 0.14 4.80 -17.29
C CYS A 196 0.54 6.29 -17.30
N GLY A 197 0.74 6.87 -16.12
CA GLY A 197 1.20 8.26 -15.97
C GLY A 197 2.68 8.48 -16.27
N GLY A 198 3.43 7.42 -16.61
CA GLY A 198 4.88 7.45 -16.80
C GLY A 198 5.64 6.75 -15.65
N PRO A 199 6.98 6.73 -15.73
CA PRO A 199 7.82 6.13 -14.70
C PRO A 199 7.67 6.87 -13.36
N THR A 200 7.35 6.12 -12.30
CA THR A 200 7.25 6.57 -10.90
C THR A 200 8.21 5.79 -10.02
#